data_AF-A0A4S1EEU6-F1
#
_entry.id   AF-A0A4S1EEU6-F1
#
_cell.length_a   1.000
_cell.length_b   1.000
_cell.length_c   1.000
_cell.angle_alpha   90.00
_cell.angle_beta   90.00
_cell.angle_gamma   90.00
#
_symmetry.space_group_name_H-M   'P 1'
#
loop_
_entity.id
_entity.type
_entity.pdbx_description
1 polymer ?
#
loop_
_entity_poly.entity_id
_entity_poly.type
_entity_poly.pdbx_seq_one_letter_code
_entity_poly.pdbx_strand_id
1 'polypeptide(L)'
;MRKFLMWFIVVVALLIAVAYGLRWWFISDLRKPILSEMTDPDSALFRNESFVGNWFGEGVYCGEVNGKNAMGGYVGYSEFFVWSAMGLKTQHHAINNMGLNKSYIDKHCNEIRYIDKPWWYIRW
;
A
#
# COMPACT_ATOMS: atom_id res chain seq x y z
N MET A 1 -12.40 -39.72 -10.10
CA MET A 1 -12.27 -38.34 -10.62
C MET A 1 -12.74 -37.26 -9.63
N ARG A 2 -13.90 -37.38 -8.94
CA ARG A 2 -14.38 -36.36 -7.96
C ARG A 2 -13.43 -36.05 -6.78
N LYS A 3 -12.69 -37.05 -6.27
CA LYS A 3 -11.72 -36.85 -5.18
C LYS A 3 -10.52 -36.00 -5.62
N PHE A 4 -10.00 -36.23 -6.83
CA PHE A 4 -8.93 -35.41 -7.42
C PHE A 4 -9.37 -33.97 -7.65
N LEU A 5 -10.61 -33.77 -8.13
CA LEU A 5 -11.18 -32.44 -8.30
C LEU A 5 -11.34 -31.69 -6.96
N MET A 6 -11.77 -32.38 -5.90
CA MET A 6 -11.84 -31.77 -4.55
C MET A 6 -10.47 -31.34 -4.03
N TRP A 7 -9.46 -32.20 -4.14
CA TRP A 7 -8.09 -31.86 -3.70
C TRP A 7 -7.52 -30.68 -4.50
N PHE A 8 -7.78 -30.63 -5.81
CA PHE A 8 -7.36 -29.51 -6.64
C PHE A 8 -7.97 -28.18 -6.18
N ILE A 9 -9.28 -28.14 -5.89
CA ILE A 9 -9.95 -26.94 -5.37
C ILE A 9 -9.36 -26.50 -4.03
N VAL A 10 -9.11 -27.44 -3.11
CA VAL A 10 -8.51 -27.15 -1.80
C VAL A 10 -7.11 -26.55 -1.97
N VAL A 11 -6.28 -27.12 -2.84
CA VAL A 11 -4.94 -26.59 -3.11
C VAL A 11 -5.01 -25.18 -3.70
N VAL A 12 -5.90 -24.93 -4.67
CA VAL A 12 -6.08 -23.60 -5.25
C VAL A 12 -6.54 -22.59 -4.20
N ALA A 13 -7.51 -22.95 -3.35
CA ALA A 13 -7.96 -22.08 -2.27
C ALA A 13 -6.86 -21.75 -1.26
N LEU A 14 -6.01 -22.73 -0.92
CA LEU A 14 -4.85 -22.52 -0.05
C LEU A 14 -3.82 -21.59 -0.68
N LEU A 15 -3.51 -21.77 -1.97
CA LEU A 15 -2.58 -20.89 -2.69
C LEU A 15 -3.09 -19.44 -2.73
N ILE A 16 -4.39 -19.26 -2.96
CA ILE A 16 -5.03 -17.93 -2.94
C ILE A 16 -4.94 -17.30 -1.54
N ALA A 17 -5.25 -18.05 -0.49
CA ALA A 17 -5.15 -17.56 0.89
C ALA A 17 -3.71 -17.14 1.26
N VAL A 18 -2.71 -17.93 0.85
CA VAL A 18 -1.30 -17.58 1.02
C VAL A 18 -0.94 -16.31 0.25
N ALA A 19 -1.40 -16.17 -1.00
CA ALA A 19 -1.15 -14.97 -1.80
C ALA A 19 -1.70 -13.70 -1.12
N TYR A 20 -2.94 -13.73 -0.61
CA TYR A 20 -3.48 -12.59 0.15
C TYR A 20 -2.74 -12.33 1.44
N GLY A 21 -2.35 -13.38 2.18
CA GLY A 21 -1.58 -13.23 3.42
C GLY A 21 -0.26 -12.52 3.18
N LEU A 22 0.47 -12.92 2.13
CA LEU A 22 1.72 -12.28 1.71
C LEU A 22 1.49 -10.83 1.28
N ARG A 23 0.44 -10.57 0.50
CA ARG A 23 0.08 -9.23 0.02
C ARG A 23 -0.25 -8.29 1.19
N TRP A 24 -1.03 -8.78 2.16
CA TRP A 24 -1.43 -8.02 3.34
C TRP A 24 -0.24 -7.70 4.24
N TRP A 25 0.65 -8.68 4.45
CA TRP A 25 1.90 -8.48 5.18
C TRP A 25 2.78 -7.42 4.52
N PHE A 26 2.94 -7.48 3.19
CA PHE A 26 3.74 -6.51 2.42
C PHE A 26 3.20 -5.08 2.55
N ILE A 27 1.90 -4.87 2.36
CA ILE A 27 1.27 -3.54 2.54
C ILE A 27 1.44 -3.05 3.98
N SER A 28 1.29 -3.94 4.96
CA SER A 28 1.47 -3.59 6.37
C SER A 28 2.91 -3.16 6.68
N ASP A 29 3.91 -3.77 6.04
CA ASP A 29 5.31 -3.36 6.21
C ASP A 29 5.59 -1.96 5.64
N LEU A 30 4.96 -1.64 4.50
CA LEU A 30 5.05 -0.32 3.87
C LEU A 30 4.41 0.80 4.68
N ARG A 31 3.43 0.49 5.55
CA ARG A 31 2.83 1.49 6.47
C ARG A 31 3.74 1.85 7.64
N LYS A 32 4.55 0.92 8.14
CA LYS A 32 5.44 1.13 9.30
C LYS A 32 6.25 2.44 9.25
N PRO A 33 6.93 2.80 8.14
CA PRO A 33 7.65 4.06 8.08
C PRO A 33 6.76 5.31 8.23
N ILE A 34 5.55 5.28 7.68
CA ILE A 34 4.59 6.39 7.79
C ILE A 34 4.13 6.50 9.25
N LEU A 35 3.84 5.35 9.86
CA LEU A 35 3.42 5.25 11.25
C LEU A 35 4.49 5.77 12.23
N SER A 36 5.78 5.59 11.94
CA SER A 36 6.86 6.07 12.81
C SER A 36 6.98 7.60 12.89
N GLU A 37 6.38 8.34 11.96
CA GLU A 37 6.34 9.80 11.99
C GLU A 37 5.15 10.36 12.79
N MET A 38 4.23 9.50 13.25
CA MET A 38 3.01 9.93 13.92
C MET A 38 3.14 10.01 15.44
N THR A 39 2.45 10.99 16.04
CA THR A 39 2.33 11.09 17.50
C THR A 39 1.59 9.91 18.11
N ASP A 40 0.56 9.40 17.42
CA ASP A 40 -0.21 8.22 17.82
C ASP A 40 -0.36 7.27 16.63
N PRO A 41 0.59 6.33 16.45
CA PRO A 41 0.61 5.39 15.33
C PRO A 41 -0.61 4.47 15.28
N ASP A 42 -1.14 4.05 16.44
CA ASP A 42 -2.24 3.07 16.50
C ASP A 42 -3.59 3.69 16.10
N SER A 43 -3.70 5.02 16.18
CA SER A 43 -4.89 5.76 15.71
C SER A 43 -4.80 6.21 14.24
N ALA A 44 -3.76 5.82 13.49
CA ALA A 44 -3.60 6.26 12.11
C ALA A 44 -4.70 5.68 11.20
N LEU A 45 -5.35 6.55 10.44
CA LEU A 45 -6.37 6.19 9.46
C LEU A 45 -5.80 6.33 8.06
N PHE A 46 -5.70 5.23 7.34
CA PHE A 46 -5.30 5.22 5.94
C PHE A 46 -6.51 5.10 5.01
N ARG A 47 -6.46 5.79 3.88
CA ARG A 47 -7.48 5.67 2.82
C ARG A 47 -6.87 5.85 1.43
N ASN A 48 -7.61 5.40 0.42
CA ASN A 48 -7.24 5.51 -0.99
C ASN A 48 -5.82 4.97 -1.27
N GLU A 49 -5.48 3.87 -0.59
CA GLU A 49 -4.15 3.26 -0.66
C GLU A 49 -4.00 2.44 -1.94
N SER A 50 -2.88 2.61 -2.62
CA SER A 50 -2.53 1.83 -3.80
C SER A 50 -1.04 1.54 -3.81
N PHE A 51 -0.68 0.31 -4.21
CA PHE A 51 0.69 -0.03 -4.54
C PHE A 51 0.79 -0.24 -6.04
N VAL A 52 1.60 0.59 -6.69
CA VAL A 52 1.94 0.44 -8.09
C VAL A 52 3.37 -0.05 -8.19
N GLY A 53 3.53 -1.28 -8.65
CA GLY A 53 4.84 -1.87 -8.81
C GLY A 53 4.81 -3.15 -9.60
N ASN A 54 5.98 -3.76 -9.72
CA ASN A 54 6.12 -5.10 -10.24
C ASN A 54 5.71 -6.14 -9.17
N TRP A 55 5.58 -7.40 -9.62
CA TRP A 55 5.26 -8.52 -8.73
C TRP A 55 6.34 -8.79 -7.67
N PHE A 56 7.58 -8.33 -7.91
CA PHE A 56 8.71 -8.50 -7.01
C PHE A 56 8.75 -7.47 -5.88
N GLY A 57 7.73 -6.61 -5.77
CA GLY A 57 7.61 -5.63 -4.69
C GLY A 57 8.47 -4.39 -4.89
N GLU A 58 8.93 -4.13 -6.11
CA GLU A 58 9.53 -2.85 -6.49
C GLU A 58 8.46 -1.94 -7.07
N GLY A 59 8.31 -0.75 -6.52
CA GLY A 59 7.25 0.18 -6.89
C GLY A 59 7.01 1.27 -5.86
N VAL A 60 5.85 1.92 -5.98
CA VAL A 60 5.44 3.04 -5.15
C VAL A 60 4.15 2.69 -4.42
N TYR A 61 4.12 2.95 -3.13
CA TYR A 61 2.92 2.88 -2.30
C TYR A 61 2.41 4.29 -2.01
N CYS A 62 1.21 4.61 -2.47
CA CYS A 62 0.62 5.93 -2.34
C CYS A 62 -0.70 5.85 -1.58
N GLY A 63 -1.13 6.95 -0.97
CA GLY A 63 -2.44 7.07 -0.37
C GLY A 63 -2.56 8.33 0.46
N GLU A 64 -3.57 8.36 1.31
CA GLU A 64 -3.77 9.44 2.28
C GLU A 64 -3.79 8.85 3.69
N VAL A 65 -3.20 9.57 4.63
CA VAL A 65 -3.16 9.18 6.03
C VAL A 65 -3.59 10.34 6.92
N ASN A 66 -4.34 10.03 7.97
CA ASN A 66 -4.75 10.99 9.00
C ASN A 66 -4.34 10.46 10.36
N GLY A 67 -3.62 11.29 11.12
CA GLY A 67 -3.15 10.98 12.47
C GLY A 67 -3.75 11.94 13.50
N LYS A 68 -3.73 11.54 14.77
CA LYS A 68 -4.07 12.44 15.88
C LYS A 68 -2.88 13.33 16.22
N ASN A 69 -3.16 14.56 16.62
CA ASN A 69 -2.19 15.42 17.29
C ASN A 69 -2.00 15.02 18.76
N ALA A 70 -1.06 15.67 19.44
CA ALA A 70 -0.80 15.46 20.86
C ALA A 70 -2.02 15.77 21.78
N MET A 71 -3.04 16.46 21.28
CA MET A 71 -4.28 16.76 22.00
C MET A 71 -5.41 15.74 21.69
N GLY A 72 -5.13 14.69 20.91
CA GLY A 72 -6.06 13.61 20.59
C GLY A 72 -7.02 13.87 19.42
N GLY A 73 -6.92 15.02 18.75
CA GLY A 73 -7.75 15.37 17.60
C GLY A 73 -7.11 15.00 16.27
N TYR A 74 -7.90 14.52 15.32
CA TYR A 74 -7.45 14.28 13.94
C TYR A 74 -7.14 15.60 13.24
N VAL A 75 -5.97 15.70 12.60
CA VAL A 75 -5.49 16.94 11.96
C VAL A 75 -5.91 17.08 10.50
N GLY A 76 -6.45 16.01 9.92
CA GLY A 76 -6.83 15.96 8.51
C GLY A 76 -5.96 14.99 7.72
N TYR A 77 -6.47 14.59 6.56
CA TYR A 77 -5.75 13.67 5.68
C TYR A 77 -4.60 14.40 4.97
N SER A 78 -3.43 13.79 5.05
CA SER A 78 -2.23 14.18 4.31
C SER A 78 -1.87 13.07 3.33
N GLU A 79 -1.51 13.46 2.11
CA GLU A 79 -1.01 12.52 1.11
C GLU A 79 0.36 11.97 1.53
N PHE A 80 0.61 10.70 1.22
CA PHE A 80 1.90 10.06 1.43
C PHE A 80 2.32 9.28 0.18
N PHE A 81 3.62 9.04 0.05
CA PHE A 81 4.16 8.06 -0.87
C PHE A 81 5.38 7.36 -0.25
N VAL A 82 5.56 6.08 -0.56
CA VAL A 82 6.68 5.25 -0.08
C VAL A 82 7.25 4.51 -1.27
N TRP A 83 8.56 4.64 -1.50
CA TRP A 83 9.25 3.84 -2.50
C TRP A 83 9.59 2.46 -1.90
N SER A 84 9.48 1.43 -2.74
CA SER A 84 9.88 0.07 -2.40
C SER A 84 10.83 -0.42 -3.48
N ALA A 85 12.02 -0.86 -3.08
CA ALA A 85 13.01 -1.45 -3.97
C ALA A 85 13.13 -2.93 -3.61
N MET A 86 12.30 -3.77 -4.25
CA MET A 86 12.31 -5.24 -4.07
C MET A 86 12.01 -5.69 -2.64
N GLY A 87 11.00 -5.10 -1.99
CA GLY A 87 10.62 -5.44 -0.61
C GLY A 87 11.59 -4.96 0.47
N LEU A 88 12.65 -4.24 0.10
CA LEU A 88 13.51 -3.52 1.02
C LEU A 88 12.97 -2.11 1.24
N LYS A 89 12.80 -1.74 2.52
CA LYS A 89 12.44 -0.39 2.93
C LYS A 89 13.41 0.61 2.32
N THR A 90 12.94 1.41 1.38
CA THR A 90 13.74 2.44 0.73
C THR A 90 12.99 3.75 0.86
N GLN A 91 13.50 4.60 1.75
CA GLN A 91 13.10 6.01 1.93
C GLN A 91 11.59 6.32 1.85
N HIS A 92 11.01 6.57 3.02
CA HIS A 92 9.68 7.14 3.16
C HIS A 92 9.82 8.65 3.28
N HIS A 93 8.94 9.39 2.62
CA HIS A 93 8.91 10.84 2.74
C HIS A 93 7.45 11.27 2.90
N ALA A 94 7.08 11.74 4.09
CA ALA A 94 5.89 12.58 4.19
C ALA A 94 6.16 13.87 3.41
N ILE A 95 5.20 14.23 2.55
CA ILE A 95 5.28 15.32 1.56
C ILE A 95 5.66 16.67 2.18
N ASN A 96 5.51 16.79 3.50
CA ASN A 96 5.73 18.01 4.23
C ASN A 96 7.22 18.34 4.51
N ASN A 97 8.16 17.39 4.34
CA ASN A 97 9.55 17.58 4.81
C ASN A 97 10.68 17.33 3.80
N MET A 98 10.41 16.95 2.55
CA MET A 98 11.46 16.86 1.53
C MET A 98 11.01 17.53 0.24
N GLY A 99 11.92 18.28 -0.38
CA GLY A 99 11.74 19.02 -1.64
C GLY A 99 11.51 18.14 -2.88
N LEU A 100 10.72 17.08 -2.74
CA LEU A 100 10.16 16.35 -3.87
C LEU A 100 9.00 17.17 -4.42
N ASN A 101 9.14 17.56 -5.69
CA ASN A 101 8.13 18.33 -6.38
C ASN A 101 6.83 17.51 -6.41
N LYS A 102 5.71 18.11 -5.96
CA LYS A 102 4.35 17.55 -6.05
C LYS A 102 4.06 16.92 -7.43
N SER A 103 4.65 17.49 -8.49
CA SER A 103 4.62 16.97 -9.86
C SER A 103 5.18 15.55 -10.03
N TYR A 104 6.21 15.15 -9.27
CA TYR A 104 6.79 13.81 -9.33
C TYR A 104 5.87 12.77 -8.68
N ILE A 105 5.22 13.13 -7.56
CA ILE A 105 4.22 12.29 -6.88
C ILE A 105 2.97 12.17 -7.74
N ASP A 106 2.47 13.28 -8.30
CA ASP A 106 1.31 13.25 -9.20
C ASP A 106 1.57 12.32 -10.39
N LYS A 107 2.78 12.34 -10.96
CA LYS A 107 3.15 11.44 -12.06
C LYS A 107 3.15 9.95 -11.67
N HIS A 108 3.60 9.61 -10.46
CA HIS A 108 3.76 8.21 -10.03
C HIS A 108 2.57 7.68 -9.22
N CYS A 109 1.73 8.54 -8.66
CA CYS A 109 0.59 8.18 -7.82
C CYS A 109 -0.77 8.54 -8.47
N ASN A 110 -0.86 9.66 -9.21
CA ASN A 110 -2.12 10.14 -9.80
C ASN A 110 -2.27 9.77 -11.29
N GLU A 111 -1.20 9.75 -12.08
CA GLU A 111 -1.25 9.31 -13.49
C GLU A 111 -1.57 7.80 -13.62
N ILE A 112 -1.17 7.01 -12.62
CA ILE A 112 -1.42 5.57 -12.59
C ILE A 112 -2.87 5.24 -12.21
N ARG A 113 -3.57 6.11 -11.46
CA ARG A 113 -5.03 6.00 -11.26
C ARG A 113 -5.82 6.09 -12.56
N TYR A 114 -5.28 6.73 -13.60
CA TYR A 114 -5.95 6.93 -14.89
C TYR A 114 -5.59 5.89 -15.96
N ILE A 115 -4.40 5.29 -15.90
CA ILE A 115 -3.94 4.27 -16.87
C ILE A 115 -4.53 2.88 -16.57
N ASP A 116 -4.99 2.61 -15.34
CA ASP A 116 -5.49 1.30 -14.90
C ASP A 116 -6.98 1.01 -15.21
N LYS A 117 -7.53 1.47 -16.34
CA LYS A 117 -8.86 1.05 -16.82
C LYS A 117 -8.73 0.25 -18.12
N PRO A 118 -8.83 -1.10 -18.05
CA PRO A 118 -10.15 -1.74 -17.95
C PRO A 118 -10.26 -2.99 -17.04
N TRP A 119 -9.25 -3.37 -16.24
CA TRP A 119 -9.23 -4.66 -15.50
C TRP A 119 -9.19 -4.53 -13.97
N TRP A 120 -9.82 -3.47 -13.43
CA TRP A 120 -9.82 -3.11 -12.01
C TRP A 120 -10.41 -4.15 -11.03
N TYR A 121 -10.95 -5.27 -11.51
CA TYR A 121 -11.52 -6.35 -10.70
C TYR A 121 -10.67 -7.63 -10.65
N ILE A 122 -9.51 -7.68 -11.32
CA ILE A 122 -8.67 -8.91 -11.42
C ILE A 122 -7.40 -8.84 -10.56
N ARG A 123 -7.10 -7.69 -9.94
CA ARG A 123 -5.93 -7.56 -9.03
C ARG A 123 -6.30 -8.01 -7.61
N TRP A 124 -6.24 -9.31 -7.41
CA TRP A 124 -6.16 -9.98 -6.12
C TRP A 124 -4.73 -9.88 -5.56
#